data_AF-A0A6J0GWJ8-F1
#
_entry.id   AF-A0A6J0GWJ8-F1
#
_cell.length_a   1.000
_cell.length_b   1.000
_cell.length_c   1.000
_cell.angle_alpha   90.00
_cell.angle_beta   90.00
_cell.angle_gamma   90.00
#
_symmetry.space_group_name_H-M   'P 1'
#
loop_
_entity.id
_entity.type
_entity.pdbx_description
1 polymer ?
#
loop_
_entity_poly.entity_id
_entity_poly.type
_entity_poly.pdbx_seq_one_letter_code
_entity_poly.pdbx_strand_id
1 'polypeptide(L)'
;MVTATSTAPGGTMMSWQDIFKEKLAEMHVTEQWTLQEDDTLRVKALSPHWKEFVQRCALGRFQCSQCCHKWTSAKVLILFHMRQCPGWGIIRMRVFRQECRRCPNPQLEYPEFSLETVERILHNLMDVVGPGDCKEELR
;
A
#
# COMPACT_ATOMS: atom_id res chain seq x y z
N MET A 1 -25.78 -42.07 5.38
CA MET A 1 -25.92 -41.21 4.18
C MET A 1 -24.71 -40.30 4.16
N VAL A 2 -24.04 -40.24 3.02
CA VAL A 2 -22.80 -39.49 2.79
C VAL A 2 -23.03 -37.99 2.83
N THR A 3 -21.99 -37.29 3.28
CA THR A 3 -21.85 -35.85 3.47
C THR A 3 -21.99 -35.05 2.18
N ALA A 4 -22.47 -33.82 2.29
CA ALA A 4 -22.16 -32.75 1.36
C ALA A 4 -22.02 -31.43 2.14
N THR A 5 -20.87 -31.25 2.78
CA THR A 5 -20.39 -29.93 3.19
C THR A 5 -19.99 -29.19 1.92
N SER A 6 -20.83 -28.26 1.48
CA SER A 6 -20.52 -27.34 0.38
C SER A 6 -19.53 -26.29 0.88
N THR A 7 -18.24 -26.59 0.78
CA THR A 7 -17.17 -25.59 0.91
C THR A 7 -17.06 -24.83 -0.40
N ALA A 8 -17.53 -23.59 -0.44
CA ALA A 8 -17.11 -22.63 -1.46
C ALA A 8 -15.69 -22.15 -1.12
N PRO A 9 -14.75 -22.08 -2.08
CA PRO A 9 -13.46 -21.45 -1.86
C PRO A 9 -13.69 -19.93 -1.85
N GLY A 10 -13.85 -19.37 -0.65
CA GLY A 10 -13.75 -17.93 -0.45
C GLY A 10 -12.32 -17.51 -0.78
N GLY A 11 -12.12 -16.88 -1.94
CA GLY A 11 -10.84 -16.28 -2.29
C GLY A 11 -10.44 -15.30 -1.19
N THR A 12 -9.37 -15.61 -0.48
CA THR A 12 -8.79 -14.72 0.53
C THR A 12 -8.47 -13.39 -0.15
N MET A 13 -9.10 -12.30 0.29
CA MET A 13 -8.69 -10.95 -0.09
C MET A 13 -7.25 -10.75 0.39
N MET A 14 -6.29 -10.72 -0.54
CA MET A 14 -4.89 -10.53 -0.19
C MET A 14 -4.68 -9.10 0.32
N SER A 15 -3.97 -8.98 1.45
CA SER A 15 -3.60 -7.68 2.00
C SER A 15 -2.41 -7.07 1.24
N TRP A 16 -2.15 -5.78 1.46
CA TRP A 16 -0.93 -5.13 0.96
C TRP A 16 0.33 -5.87 1.40
N GLN A 17 0.35 -6.39 2.63
CA GLN A 17 1.48 -7.12 3.18
C GLN A 17 1.69 -8.47 2.49
N ASP A 18 0.60 -9.16 2.13
CA ASP A 18 0.69 -10.46 1.47
C ASP A 18 1.25 -10.32 0.05
N ILE A 19 0.67 -9.39 -0.74
CA ILE A 19 1.12 -9.11 -2.12
C ILE A 19 2.57 -8.59 -2.12
N PHE A 20 2.94 -7.79 -1.11
CA PHE A 20 4.31 -7.31 -0.96
C PHE A 20 5.30 -8.46 -0.71
N LYS A 21 4.97 -9.43 0.15
CA LYS A 21 5.82 -10.60 0.40
C LYS A 21 5.97 -11.47 -0.85
N GLU A 22 4.88 -11.70 -1.59
CA GLU A 22 4.92 -12.44 -2.85
C GLU A 22 5.86 -11.74 -3.85
N LYS A 23 5.73 -10.42 -4.01
CA LYS A 23 6.59 -9.63 -4.89
C LYS A 23 8.07 -9.65 -4.48
N LEU A 24 8.38 -9.61 -3.18
CA LEU A 24 9.77 -9.77 -2.70
C LEU A 24 10.35 -11.13 -3.09
N ALA A 25 9.55 -12.19 -2.96
CA ALA A 25 9.95 -13.54 -3.34
C ALA A 25 10.18 -13.68 -4.86
N GLU A 26 9.28 -13.13 -5.69
CA GLU A 26 9.43 -13.08 -7.15
C GLU A 26 10.71 -12.34 -7.58
N MET A 27 11.04 -11.26 -6.88
CA MET A 27 12.24 -10.46 -7.12
C MET A 27 13.50 -11.05 -6.48
N HIS A 28 13.40 -12.21 -5.82
CA HIS A 28 14.51 -12.88 -5.13
C HIS A 28 15.23 -11.96 -4.11
N VAL A 29 14.48 -11.05 -3.46
CA VAL A 29 15.02 -10.18 -2.42
C VAL A 29 15.27 -10.99 -1.17
N THR A 30 16.53 -11.04 -0.73
CA THR A 30 16.93 -11.85 0.44
C THR A 30 16.87 -11.08 1.75
N GLU A 31 16.94 -9.75 1.69
CA GLU A 31 16.83 -8.87 2.84
C GLU A 31 15.41 -8.91 3.43
N GLN A 32 15.33 -8.78 4.76
CA GLN A 32 14.04 -8.76 5.44
C GLN A 32 13.34 -7.42 5.25
N TRP A 33 12.24 -7.39 4.50
CA TRP A 33 11.44 -6.18 4.31
C TRP A 33 10.08 -6.27 5.00
N THR A 34 9.67 -5.18 5.64
CA THR A 34 8.35 -5.04 6.25
C THR A 34 7.60 -3.87 5.64
N LEU A 35 6.29 -4.03 5.44
CA LEU A 35 5.39 -2.98 4.99
C LEU A 35 4.28 -2.81 6.03
N GLN A 36 4.09 -1.57 6.49
CA GLN A 36 3.15 -1.23 7.55
C GLN A 36 2.31 -0.02 7.13
N GLU A 37 1.02 -0.05 7.41
CA GLU A 37 0.15 1.11 7.23
C GLU A 37 0.34 2.08 8.40
N ASP A 38 0.44 3.37 8.10
CA ASP A 38 0.60 4.46 9.07
C ASP A 38 -0.17 5.70 8.57
N ASP A 39 -1.38 5.87 9.09
CA ASP A 39 -2.27 6.99 8.74
C ASP A 39 -1.76 8.36 9.23
N THR A 40 -0.67 8.40 9.99
CA THR A 40 -0.08 9.65 10.51
C THR A 40 0.96 10.24 9.57
N LEU A 41 1.43 9.49 8.56
CA LEU A 41 2.47 9.96 7.63
C LEU A 41 2.08 11.25 6.93
N ARG A 42 3.05 12.16 6.80
CA ARG A 42 2.89 13.44 6.10
C ARG A 42 3.94 13.56 5.00
N VAL A 43 3.51 14.13 3.88
CA VAL A 43 4.37 14.40 2.73
C VAL A 43 5.48 15.37 3.15
N LYS A 44 6.72 15.08 2.74
CA LYS A 44 7.93 15.87 3.07
C LYS A 44 8.26 15.99 4.56
N ALA A 45 7.71 15.13 5.41
CA ALA A 45 8.04 15.07 6.84
C ALA A 45 8.89 13.82 7.13
N LEU A 46 10.09 13.76 6.57
CA LEU A 46 10.99 12.62 6.67
C LEU A 46 11.92 12.74 7.88
N SER A 47 12.07 11.65 8.61
CA SER A 47 13.19 11.48 9.55
C SER A 47 14.50 11.26 8.77
N PRO A 48 15.68 11.55 9.36
CA PRO A 48 16.96 11.28 8.73
C PRO A 48 17.09 9.83 8.24
N HIS A 49 17.69 9.62 7.06
CA HIS A 49 17.87 8.31 6.39
C HIS A 49 16.59 7.64 5.88
N TRP A 50 15.46 8.34 5.90
CA TRP A 50 14.25 7.86 5.22
C TRP A 50 14.15 8.44 3.81
N LYS A 51 13.69 7.62 2.87
CA LYS A 51 13.34 7.99 1.50
C LYS A 51 11.82 8.13 1.38
N GLU A 52 11.36 9.05 0.56
CA GLU A 52 9.94 9.23 0.24
C GLU A 52 9.66 8.78 -1.20
N PHE A 53 8.55 8.05 -1.37
CA PHE A 53 7.94 7.81 -2.68
C PHE A 53 6.45 8.16 -2.62
N VAL A 54 5.96 8.81 -3.66
CA VAL A 54 4.56 9.25 -3.74
C VAL A 54 3.92 8.74 -5.02
N GLN A 55 3.04 7.75 -4.89
CA GLN A 55 2.18 7.30 -5.97
C GLN A 55 1.01 8.29 -6.10
N ARG A 56 0.99 9.07 -7.18
CA ARG A 56 -0.05 10.12 -7.40
C ARG A 56 -1.26 9.64 -8.18
N CYS A 57 -1.09 8.57 -8.96
CA CYS A 57 -2.08 8.13 -9.94
C CYS A 57 -2.48 6.67 -9.68
N ALA A 58 -2.98 6.37 -8.48
CA ALA A 58 -3.58 5.06 -8.20
C ALA A 58 -5.08 5.09 -8.53
N LEU A 59 -5.57 4.00 -9.15
CA LEU A 59 -6.97 3.81 -9.47
C LEU A 59 -7.69 3.16 -8.28
N GLY A 60 -8.50 3.92 -7.56
CA GLY A 60 -9.30 3.41 -6.44
C GLY A 60 -10.80 3.52 -6.70
N ARG A 61 -11.55 2.53 -6.24
CA ARG A 61 -13.02 2.59 -6.12
C ARG A 61 -13.39 3.02 -4.72
N PHE A 62 -14.48 3.73 -4.57
CA PHE A 62 -14.94 4.21 -3.29
C PHE A 62 -16.44 3.97 -3.16
N GLN A 63 -16.88 3.75 -1.93
CA GLN A 63 -18.28 3.71 -1.57
C GLN A 63 -18.49 4.61 -0.36
N CYS A 64 -19.42 5.55 -0.47
CA CYS A 64 -19.78 6.40 0.65
C CYS A 64 -20.55 5.59 1.69
N SER A 65 -20.08 5.65 2.94
CA SER A 65 -20.75 5.06 4.11
C SER A 65 -22.10 5.72 4.43
N GLN A 66 -22.29 7.00 4.06
CA GLN A 66 -23.49 7.77 4.40
C GLN A 66 -24.61 7.63 3.35
N CYS A 67 -24.28 7.81 2.06
CA CYS A 67 -25.29 7.84 0.99
C CYS A 67 -25.19 6.67 0.00
N CYS A 68 -24.32 5.70 0.27
CA CYS A 68 -24.05 4.53 -0.57
C CYS A 68 -23.61 4.87 -2.02
N HIS A 69 -23.31 6.13 -2.31
CA HIS A 69 -22.82 6.54 -3.62
C HIS A 69 -21.45 5.92 -3.87
N LYS A 70 -21.31 5.28 -5.03
CA LYS A 70 -20.05 4.70 -5.50
C LYS A 70 -19.40 5.59 -6.54
N TRP A 71 -18.09 5.75 -6.47
CA TRP A 71 -17.31 6.44 -7.49
C TRP A 71 -15.95 5.79 -7.70
N THR A 72 -15.26 6.22 -8.74
CA THR A 72 -13.90 5.77 -9.06
C THR A 72 -13.01 6.99 -9.25
N SER A 73 -11.75 6.88 -8.85
CA SER A 73 -10.77 7.95 -8.91
C SER A 73 -9.44 7.40 -9.38
N ALA A 74 -8.88 7.97 -10.45
CA ALA A 74 -7.52 7.66 -10.93
C ALA A 74 -6.45 8.54 -10.26
N LYS A 75 -6.81 9.22 -9.17
CA LYS A 75 -6.00 10.23 -8.48
C LYS A 75 -5.89 9.93 -6.99
N VAL A 76 -5.92 8.65 -6.62
CA VAL A 76 -5.65 8.27 -5.23
C VAL A 76 -4.16 8.43 -4.97
N LEU A 77 -3.84 9.20 -3.93
CA LEU A 77 -2.48 9.42 -3.48
C LEU A 77 -2.10 8.32 -2.49
N ILE A 78 -0.92 7.74 -2.64
CA ILE A 78 -0.32 6.84 -1.65
C ILE A 78 1.09 7.34 -1.36
N LEU A 79 1.37 7.56 -0.08
CA LEU A 79 2.67 7.99 0.41
C LEU A 79 3.40 6.81 1.02
N PHE A 80 4.67 6.66 0.67
CA PHE A 80 5.56 5.67 1.23
C PHE A 80 6.77 6.36 1.83
N HIS A 81 7.07 6.05 3.09
CA HIS A 81 8.34 6.38 3.75
C HIS A 81 9.11 5.08 3.94
N MET A 82 10.34 5.03 3.44
CA MET A 82 11.14 3.82 3.39
C MET A 82 12.47 4.05 4.11
N ARG A 83 12.90 3.07 4.89
CA ARG A 83 14.25 3.05 5.46
C ARG A 83 14.88 1.70 5.17
N GLN A 84 16.05 1.74 4.57
CA GLN A 84 16.88 0.57 4.32
C GLN A 84 18.05 0.56 5.31
N CYS A 85 18.34 -0.62 5.84
CA CYS A 85 19.45 -0.91 6.71
C CYS A 85 20.19 -2.15 6.18
N PRO A 86 21.41 -2.44 6.66
CA PRO A 86 22.08 -3.69 6.32
C PRO A 86 21.23 -4.91 6.71
N GLY A 87 20.85 -5.72 5.71
CA GLY A 87 20.09 -6.97 5.89
C GLY A 87 18.57 -6.82 6.08
N TRP A 88 18.04 -5.59 6.23
CA TRP A 88 16.60 -5.39 6.40
C TRP A 88 16.12 -4.00 5.95
N GLY A 89 14.82 -3.86 5.74
CA GLY A 89 14.17 -2.59 5.44
C GLY A 89 12.75 -2.51 6.00
N ILE A 90 12.28 -1.28 6.15
CA ILE A 90 10.91 -0.97 6.57
C ILE A 90 10.30 0.06 5.63
N ILE A 91 9.05 -0.18 5.28
CA ILE A 91 8.21 0.72 4.51
C ILE A 91 7.00 1.04 5.38
N ARG A 92 6.75 2.32 5.59
CA ARG A 92 5.49 2.82 6.12
C ARG A 92 4.70 3.41 4.97
N MET A 93 3.40 3.10 4.91
CA MET A 93 2.53 3.55 3.83
C MET A 93 1.28 4.24 4.37
N ARG A 94 0.82 5.24 3.64
CA ARG A 94 -0.45 5.91 3.90
C ARG A 94 -1.24 6.03 2.61
N VAL A 95 -2.46 5.50 2.62
CA VAL A 95 -3.42 5.66 1.54
C VAL A 95 -4.30 6.86 1.85
N PHE A 96 -4.34 7.85 0.95
CA PHE A 96 -5.16 9.04 1.15
C PHE A 96 -6.62 8.77 0.77
N ARG A 97 -7.49 9.08 1.72
CA ARG A 97 -8.95 8.94 1.62
C ARG A 97 -9.55 10.08 0.79
N GLN A 98 -10.77 9.89 0.29
CA GLN A 98 -11.49 10.91 -0.49
C GLN A 98 -12.89 11.14 0.06
N GLU A 99 -13.34 12.40 -0.01
CA GLU A 99 -14.68 12.79 0.41
C GLU A 99 -15.73 12.48 -0.66
N CYS A 100 -16.92 12.07 -0.22
CA CYS A 100 -18.07 11.96 -1.09
C CYS A 100 -18.59 13.35 -1.49
N ARG A 101 -18.69 13.64 -2.79
CA ARG A 101 -19.17 14.94 -3.29
C ARG A 101 -20.70 15.14 -3.21
N ARG A 102 -21.44 14.14 -2.75
CA ARG A 102 -22.92 14.19 -2.65
C ARG A 102 -23.43 14.52 -1.25
N CYS A 103 -22.60 14.32 -0.23
CA CYS A 103 -22.99 14.56 1.16
C CYS A 103 -22.70 16.01 1.53
N PRO A 104 -23.58 16.69 2.29
CA PRO A 104 -23.31 18.04 2.77
C PRO A 104 -22.18 18.08 3.81
N ASN A 105 -22.04 17.02 4.61
CA ASN A 105 -20.96 16.84 5.60
C ASN A 105 -20.25 15.51 5.32
N PRO A 106 -19.42 15.43 4.27
CA PRO A 106 -18.82 14.18 3.86
C PRO A 106 -17.78 13.69 4.86
N GLN A 107 -17.67 12.37 4.96
CA GLN A 107 -16.54 11.71 5.62
C GLN A 107 -15.50 11.28 4.59
N LEU A 108 -14.29 11.06 5.07
CA LEU A 108 -13.17 10.55 4.28
C LEU A 108 -13.27 9.02 4.15
N GLU A 109 -13.56 8.55 2.93
CA GLU A 109 -13.72 7.13 2.63
C GLU A 109 -12.40 6.52 2.14
N TYR A 110 -12.15 5.27 2.53
CA TYR A 110 -11.03 4.51 2.01
C TYR A 110 -11.28 4.03 0.58
N PRO A 111 -10.25 4.00 -0.27
CA PRO A 111 -10.33 3.34 -1.56
C PRO A 111 -10.26 1.81 -1.43
N GLU A 112 -11.01 1.14 -2.27
CA GLU A 112 -10.82 -0.25 -2.64
C GLU A 112 -9.96 -0.32 -3.91
N PHE A 113 -8.91 -1.13 -3.88
CA PHE A 113 -8.03 -1.37 -5.01
C PHE A 113 -8.24 -2.77 -5.59
N SER A 114 -8.07 -2.93 -6.90
CA SER A 114 -7.91 -4.27 -7.49
C SER A 114 -6.52 -4.82 -7.17
N LEU A 115 -6.38 -6.14 -7.17
CA LEU A 115 -5.09 -6.83 -7.05
C LEU A 115 -4.06 -6.27 -8.04
N GLU A 116 -4.41 -6.19 -9.33
CA GLU A 116 -3.59 -5.61 -10.39
C GLU A 116 -3.11 -4.18 -10.06
N THR A 117 -3.99 -3.36 -9.46
CA THR A 117 -3.61 -2.00 -9.07
C THR A 117 -2.58 -2.02 -7.95
N VAL A 118 -2.77 -2.87 -6.94
CA VAL A 118 -1.83 -3.02 -5.82
C VAL A 118 -0.48 -3.55 -6.31
N GLU A 119 -0.47 -4.61 -7.13
CA GLU A 119 0.74 -5.20 -7.72
C GLU A 119 1.55 -4.16 -8.50
N ARG A 120 0.88 -3.36 -9.33
CA ARG A 120 1.54 -2.28 -10.08
C ARG A 120 2.12 -1.20 -9.17
N ILE A 121 1.40 -0.81 -8.12
CA ILE A 121 1.89 0.18 -7.16
C ILE A 121 3.13 -0.35 -6.42
N LEU A 122 3.09 -1.61 -5.97
CA LEU A 122 4.21 -2.23 -5.30
C LEU A 122 5.40 -2.47 -6.25
N HIS A 123 5.17 -2.75 -7.52
CA HIS A 123 6.24 -2.78 -8.52
C HIS A 123 6.97 -1.43 -8.58
N ASN A 124 6.22 -0.34 -8.77
CA ASN A 124 6.79 1.01 -8.83
C ASN A 124 7.54 1.37 -7.54
N LEU A 125 7.04 0.93 -6.39
CA LEU A 125 7.69 1.13 -5.09
C LEU A 125 9.05 0.40 -5.02
N MET A 126 9.10 -0.86 -5.46
CA MET A 126 10.33 -1.66 -5.43
C MET A 126 11.41 -1.12 -6.36
N ASP A 127 11.04 -0.51 -7.48
CA ASP A 127 11.98 0.19 -8.37
C ASP A 127 12.70 1.36 -7.66
N VAL A 128 12.06 1.98 -6.66
CA VAL A 128 12.64 3.07 -5.86
C VAL A 128 13.49 2.56 -4.71
N VAL A 129 13.14 1.39 -4.15
CA VAL A 129 13.87 0.79 -3.04
C VAL A 129 15.31 0.49 -3.45
N GLY A 130 15.54 -0.15 -4.61
CA GLY A 130 16.85 -0.36 -5.24
C GLY A 130 17.92 -1.09 -4.37
N PRO A 131 19.01 -1.60 -4.97
CA PRO A 131 20.10 -2.20 -4.22
C PRO A 131 20.93 -1.13 -3.48
N GLY A 132 20.47 -0.73 -2.30
CA GLY A 132 21.27 -0.32 -1.14
C GLY A 132 22.46 0.62 -1.34
N ASP A 133 22.19 1.93 -1.35
CA ASP A 133 23.20 2.91 -0.91
C ASP A 133 23.03 3.15 0.60
N CYS A 134 23.67 2.30 1.41
CA CYS A 134 23.94 2.63 2.80
C CYS A 134 25.44 2.86 2.92
N LYS A 135 25.89 4.10 2.69
CA LYS A 135 27.24 4.47 3.11
C LYS A 135 27.27 4.42 4.63
N GLU A 136 28.11 3.54 5.17
CA GLU A 136 28.59 3.62 6.55
C GLU A 136 29.03 5.06 6.84
N GLU A 137 28.26 5.80 7.64
CA GLU A 137 28.80 6.95 8.35
C GLU A 137 29.49 6.41 9.61
N LEU A 138 30.74 5.96 9.42
CA LEU A 138 31.70 5.93 10.51
C LEU A 138 31.92 7.37 10.99
N ARG A 139 31.48 7.67 12.22
CA ARG A 139 32.07 8.71 13.06
C ARG A 139 32.03 8.31 14.51
#